data_AF-A0A4W5NQH9-F1
#
_entry.id   AF-A0A4W5NQH9-F1
#
_cell.length_a   1.000
_cell.length_b   1.000
_cell.length_c   1.000
_cell.angle_alpha   90.00
_cell.angle_beta   90.00
_cell.angle_gamma   90.00
#
_symmetry.space_group_name_H-M   'P 1'
#
loop_
_entity.id
_entity.type
_entity.pdbx_description
1 polymer ?
#
loop_
_entity_poly.entity_id
_entity_poly.type
_entity_poly.pdbx_seq_one_letter_code
_entity_poly.pdbx_strand_id
1 'polypeptide(L)'
;MEMIAFAKLFSKDGVVSSATFLESCGVADLITTCYGGRNRRVAEAFAETGKTIAVLEQEMLNGQKLQGPATSAEVYHILKQKGLVDKFPLFVAVYQICFEGKPVQEMISCLQSHPEHLAGGDALELVGGALCGLLEQDLAVRRRLVFCR
;
A
#
# COMPACT_ATOMS: atom_id res chain seq x y z
N MET A 1 -7.09 -0.18 8.38
CA MET A 1 -5.75 -0.14 7.72
C MET A 1 -4.98 -1.41 8.07
N GLU A 2 -4.67 -2.27 7.09
CA GLU A 2 -4.11 -3.61 7.32
C GLU A 2 -2.78 -3.62 8.10
N MET A 3 -1.89 -2.63 7.89
CA MET A 3 -0.61 -2.54 8.62
C MET A 3 -0.79 -2.45 10.14
N ILE A 4 -1.77 -1.66 10.60
CA ILE A 4 -2.06 -1.48 12.03
C ILE A 4 -2.61 -2.80 12.61
N ALA A 5 -3.54 -3.43 11.89
CA ALA A 5 -4.13 -4.70 12.31
C ALA A 5 -3.07 -5.81 12.39
N PHE A 6 -2.17 -5.89 11.41
CA PHE A 6 -1.08 -6.84 11.38
C PHE A 6 -0.12 -6.63 12.56
N ALA A 7 0.34 -5.41 12.79
CA ALA A 7 1.23 -5.10 13.90
C ALA A 7 0.60 -5.43 15.26
N LYS A 8 -0.69 -5.11 15.47
CA LYS A 8 -1.41 -5.45 16.70
C LYS A 8 -1.48 -6.95 16.97
N LEU A 9 -1.56 -7.77 15.92
CA LEU A 9 -1.62 -9.24 16.07
C LEU A 9 -0.25 -9.90 16.27
N PHE A 10 0.81 -9.32 15.69
CA PHE A 10 2.11 -10.01 15.59
C PHE A 10 3.25 -9.38 16.40
N SER A 11 3.05 -8.20 17.00
CA SER A 11 4.05 -7.57 17.87
C SER A 11 4.16 -8.29 19.23
N LYS A 12 5.39 -8.59 19.65
CA LYS A 12 5.71 -9.41 20.84
C LYS A 12 5.19 -8.83 22.15
N ASP A 13 5.16 -7.50 22.28
CA ASP A 13 4.88 -6.82 23.56
C ASP A 13 3.41 -6.42 23.74
N GLY A 14 2.54 -6.77 22.78
CA GLY A 14 1.08 -6.59 22.88
C GLY A 14 0.57 -5.13 22.88
N VAL A 15 1.45 -4.14 22.99
CA VAL A 15 1.09 -2.71 23.01
C VAL A 15 1.51 -2.05 21.71
N VAL A 16 0.67 -2.17 20.68
CA VAL A 16 0.81 -1.40 19.45
C VAL A 16 -0.20 -0.26 19.46
N SER A 17 0.31 0.96 19.59
CA SER A 17 -0.51 2.18 19.48
C SER A 17 -0.77 2.52 18.03
N SER A 18 -2.04 2.80 17.68
CA SER A 18 -2.38 3.32 16.36
C SER A 18 -1.72 4.68 16.11
N ALA A 19 -1.44 5.48 17.16
CA ALA A 19 -0.80 6.78 17.02
C ALA A 19 0.62 6.68 16.46
N THR A 20 1.35 5.58 16.72
CA THR A 20 2.68 5.35 16.14
C THR A 20 2.66 5.34 14.61
N PHE A 21 1.55 4.96 13.98
CA PHE A 21 1.41 4.98 12.52
C PHE A 21 1.15 6.38 11.96
N LEU A 22 0.84 7.36 12.81
CA LEU A 22 0.75 8.77 12.43
C LEU A 22 2.12 9.47 12.49
N GLU A 23 3.11 8.83 13.11
CA GLU A 23 4.49 9.32 13.11
C GLU A 23 5.13 9.14 11.72
N SER A 24 6.31 9.74 11.54
CA SER A 24 6.99 9.74 10.24
C SER A 24 7.29 8.34 9.70
N CYS A 25 7.52 7.35 10.56
CA CYS A 25 7.77 5.96 10.16
C CYS A 25 6.51 5.22 9.68
N GLY A 26 5.32 5.80 9.87
CA GLY A 26 4.05 5.26 9.40
C GLY A 26 3.58 6.02 8.16
N VAL A 27 2.69 6.98 8.36
CA VAL A 27 1.95 7.64 7.28
C VAL A 27 2.86 8.42 6.33
N ALA A 28 3.87 9.13 6.83
CA ALA A 28 4.75 9.92 5.95
C ALA A 28 5.64 9.04 5.06
N ASP A 29 6.24 7.99 5.64
CA ASP A 29 7.03 7.01 4.89
C ASP A 29 6.18 6.24 3.88
N LEU A 30 4.95 5.88 4.25
CA LEU A 30 4.01 5.23 3.35
C LEU A 30 3.67 6.14 2.16
N ILE A 31 3.32 7.41 2.41
CA ILE A 31 3.01 8.38 1.34
C ILE A 31 4.20 8.52 0.38
N THR A 32 5.39 8.84 0.88
CA THR A 32 6.55 9.06 0.01
C THR A 32 6.92 7.79 -0.78
N THR A 33 6.83 6.62 -0.16
CA THR A 33 7.07 5.33 -0.83
C THR A 33 6.02 5.04 -1.90
N CYS A 34 4.75 5.33 -1.65
CA CYS A 34 3.66 5.12 -2.59
C CYS A 34 3.65 6.12 -3.76
N TYR A 35 4.28 7.29 -3.63
CA TYR A 35 4.39 8.27 -4.72
C TYR A 35 5.71 8.20 -5.49
N GLY A 36 6.83 7.92 -4.81
CA GLY A 36 8.18 8.00 -5.41
C GLY A 36 9.03 6.73 -5.31
N GLY A 37 8.58 5.71 -4.59
CA GLY A 37 9.38 4.53 -4.29
C GLY A 37 9.66 3.60 -5.48
N ARG A 38 10.74 2.82 -5.38
CA ARG A 38 11.11 1.81 -6.39
C ARG A 38 10.06 0.72 -6.55
N ASN A 39 9.38 0.34 -5.45
CA ASN A 39 8.25 -0.60 -5.50
C ASN A 39 7.13 -0.05 -6.39
N ARG A 40 6.74 1.22 -6.24
CA ARG A 40 5.70 1.86 -7.06
C ARG A 40 6.07 1.86 -8.55
N ARG A 41 7.28 2.33 -8.88
CA ARG A 41 7.74 2.43 -10.27
C ARG A 41 7.75 1.08 -10.99
N VAL A 42 8.22 0.03 -10.32
CA VAL A 42 8.25 -1.31 -10.91
C VAL A 42 6.85 -1.92 -10.95
N ALA A 43 6.00 -1.71 -9.94
CA ALA A 43 4.62 -2.19 -9.94
C ALA A 43 3.78 -1.56 -11.07
N GLU A 44 4.00 -0.28 -11.35
CA GLU A 44 3.42 0.42 -12.51
C GLU A 44 3.85 -0.23 -13.83
N ALA A 45 5.15 -0.41 -14.04
CA ALA A 45 5.67 -1.09 -15.23
C ALA A 45 5.18 -2.55 -15.35
N PHE A 46 5.04 -3.26 -14.22
CA PHE A 46 4.47 -4.60 -14.15
C PHE A 46 3.02 -4.61 -14.66
N ALA A 47 2.20 -3.66 -14.19
CA ALA A 47 0.80 -3.54 -14.59
C ALA A 47 0.64 -3.17 -16.07
N GLU A 48 1.49 -2.29 -16.60
CA GLU A 48 1.41 -1.80 -17.99
C GLU A 48 1.95 -2.81 -19.01
N THR A 49 3.05 -3.50 -18.67
CA THR A 49 3.78 -4.33 -19.64
C THR A 49 3.51 -5.82 -19.51
N GLY A 50 3.01 -6.28 -18.36
CA GLY A 50 2.87 -7.70 -18.04
C GLY A 50 4.20 -8.46 -17.91
N LYS A 51 5.34 -7.77 -17.94
CA LYS A 51 6.65 -8.38 -17.68
C LYS A 51 6.71 -8.88 -16.24
N THR A 52 7.50 -9.93 -16.01
CA THR A 52 7.71 -10.45 -14.65
C THR A 52 8.51 -9.45 -13.81
N ILE A 53 8.31 -9.49 -12.48
CA ILE A 53 9.08 -8.66 -11.53
C ILE A 53 10.59 -8.87 -11.70
N ALA A 54 11.05 -10.10 -11.89
CA ALA A 54 12.47 -10.40 -12.06
C ALA A 54 13.11 -9.71 -13.28
N VAL A 55 12.36 -9.62 -14.39
CA VAL A 55 12.79 -8.89 -15.59
C VAL A 55 12.85 -7.39 -15.30
N LEU A 56 11.83 -6.83 -14.67
CA LEU A 56 11.78 -5.40 -14.35
C LEU A 56 12.83 -4.99 -13.31
N GLU A 57 13.17 -5.85 -12.36
CA GLU A 57 14.29 -5.64 -11.44
C GLU A 57 15.63 -5.51 -12.20
N GLN A 58 15.84 -6.34 -13.21
CA GLN A 58 17.04 -6.22 -14.05
C GLN A 58 17.04 -4.93 -14.85
N GLU A 59 15.95 -4.65 -15.57
CA GLU A 59 15.86 -3.50 -16.48
C GLU A 59 15.84 -2.14 -15.76
N MET A 60 15.15 -2.04 -14.62
CA MET A 60 14.89 -0.76 -13.97
C MET A 60 15.78 -0.51 -12.76
N LEU A 61 16.27 -1.58 -12.13
CA LEU A 61 17.01 -1.51 -10.86
C LEU A 61 18.43 -2.11 -10.95
N ASN A 62 18.92 -2.40 -12.16
CA ASN A 62 20.23 -3.02 -12.40
C ASN A 62 20.42 -4.31 -11.57
N GLY A 63 19.36 -5.11 -11.48
CA GLY A 63 19.35 -6.39 -10.77
C GLY A 63 19.13 -6.30 -9.26
N GLN A 64 18.98 -5.09 -8.69
CA GLN A 64 18.61 -4.95 -7.28
C GLN A 64 17.19 -5.49 -7.03
N LYS A 65 17.04 -6.25 -5.94
CA LYS A 65 15.77 -6.88 -5.57
C LYS A 65 14.82 -5.92 -4.87
N LEU A 66 13.54 -6.01 -5.21
CA LEU A 66 12.49 -5.27 -4.51
C LEU A 66 12.12 -5.94 -3.21
N GLN A 67 11.95 -5.12 -2.17
CA GLN A 67 11.47 -5.61 -0.89
C GLN A 67 9.97 -5.84 -0.86
N GLY A 68 9.16 -5.10 -1.64
CA GLY A 68 7.70 -5.23 -1.62
C GLY A 68 7.21 -6.66 -1.90
N PRO A 69 7.55 -7.25 -3.05
CA PRO A 69 7.16 -8.63 -3.36
C PRO A 69 7.77 -9.66 -2.40
N ALA A 70 9.04 -9.51 -2.01
CA ALA A 70 9.66 -10.43 -1.05
C ALA A 70 8.93 -10.40 0.31
N THR A 71 8.62 -9.21 0.82
CA THR A 71 7.87 -9.02 2.06
C THR A 71 6.44 -9.55 1.96
N SER A 72 5.76 -9.41 0.81
CA SER A 72 4.40 -9.93 0.65
C SER A 72 4.36 -11.46 0.71
N ALA A 73 5.40 -12.14 0.21
CA ALA A 73 5.53 -13.60 0.35
C ALA A 73 5.67 -14.05 1.81
N GLU A 74 6.50 -13.36 2.60
CA GLU A 74 6.67 -13.65 4.02
C GLU A 74 5.39 -13.37 4.82
N VAL A 75 4.75 -12.22 4.57
CA VAL A 75 3.48 -11.86 5.21
C VAL A 75 2.40 -12.89 4.87
N TYR A 76 2.25 -13.27 3.60
CA TYR A 76 1.30 -14.30 3.19
C TYR A 76 1.58 -15.64 3.90
N HIS A 77 2.85 -16.05 4.00
CA HIS A 77 3.23 -17.26 4.70
C HIS A 77 2.79 -17.24 6.17
N ILE A 78 3.05 -16.15 6.89
CA ILE A 78 2.62 -15.95 8.28
C ILE A 78 1.09 -16.02 8.40
N LEU A 79 0.37 -15.32 7.53
CA LEU A 79 -1.09 -15.30 7.55
C LEU A 79 -1.70 -16.67 7.27
N LYS A 80 -1.12 -17.42 6.32
CA LYS A 80 -1.54 -18.79 5.98
C LYS A 80 -1.35 -19.74 7.16
N GLN A 81 -0.19 -19.68 7.83
CA GLN A 81 0.06 -20.49 9.02
C GLN A 81 -0.90 -20.19 10.18
N LYS A 82 -1.40 -18.95 10.28
CA LYS A 82 -2.35 -18.53 11.32
C LYS A 82 -3.82 -18.65 10.93
N GLY A 83 -4.14 -19.04 9.70
CA GLY A 83 -5.52 -19.07 9.19
C GLY A 83 -6.17 -17.69 9.12
N LEU A 84 -5.39 -16.65 8.80
CA LEU A 84 -5.83 -15.25 8.80
C LEU A 84 -5.83 -14.60 7.41
N VAL A 85 -5.62 -15.38 6.35
CA VAL A 85 -5.55 -14.89 4.95
C VAL A 85 -6.75 -14.01 4.60
N ASP A 86 -7.96 -14.42 4.96
CA ASP A 86 -9.19 -13.71 4.62
C ASP A 86 -9.36 -12.35 5.34
N LYS A 87 -8.56 -12.09 6.39
CA LYS A 87 -8.59 -10.82 7.12
C LYS A 87 -7.68 -9.74 6.54
N PHE A 88 -6.79 -10.10 5.61
CA PHE A 88 -5.79 -9.20 5.02
C PHE A 88 -5.82 -9.29 3.48
N PRO A 89 -6.98 -9.02 2.87
CA PRO A 89 -7.17 -9.20 1.44
C PRO A 89 -6.17 -8.39 0.59
N LEU A 90 -5.74 -7.20 1.03
CA LEU A 90 -4.78 -6.38 0.31
C LEU A 90 -3.38 -7.02 0.30
N PHE A 91 -2.87 -7.43 1.46
CA PHE A 91 -1.58 -8.13 1.55
C PHE A 91 -1.59 -9.41 0.72
N VAL A 92 -2.68 -10.16 0.77
CA VAL A 92 -2.85 -11.39 0.01
C VAL A 92 -2.92 -11.10 -1.49
N ALA A 93 -3.68 -10.11 -1.92
CA ALA A 93 -3.79 -9.76 -3.34
C ALA A 93 -2.44 -9.39 -3.95
N VAL A 94 -1.62 -8.59 -3.25
CA VAL A 94 -0.27 -8.24 -3.71
C VAL A 94 0.59 -9.50 -3.89
N TYR A 95 0.56 -10.43 -2.94
CA TYR A 95 1.27 -11.71 -3.09
C TYR A 95 0.75 -12.51 -4.30
N GLN A 96 -0.56 -12.68 -4.44
CA GLN A 96 -1.14 -13.48 -5.52
C GLN A 96 -0.86 -12.89 -6.91
N ILE A 97 -0.87 -11.56 -7.03
CA ILE A 97 -0.53 -10.87 -8.28
C ILE A 97 0.95 -11.07 -8.62
N CYS A 98 1.84 -10.94 -7.64
CA CYS A 98 3.28 -11.07 -7.89
C CYS A 98 3.75 -12.52 -8.12
N PHE A 99 3.08 -13.52 -7.53
CA PHE A 99 3.61 -14.90 -7.48
C PHE A 99 2.64 -16.00 -7.96
N GLU A 100 1.33 -15.79 -7.89
CA GLU A 100 0.32 -16.80 -8.27
C GLU A 100 -0.39 -16.49 -9.60
N GLY A 101 0.01 -15.41 -10.29
CA GLY A 101 -0.53 -15.05 -11.60
C GLY A 101 -1.94 -14.44 -11.55
N LYS A 102 -2.37 -13.95 -10.39
CA LYS A 102 -3.64 -13.22 -10.29
C LYS A 102 -3.59 -11.95 -11.16
N PRO A 103 -4.62 -11.66 -11.98
CA PRO A 103 -4.64 -10.46 -12.81
C PRO A 103 -4.54 -9.18 -11.97
N VAL A 104 -3.71 -8.22 -12.41
CA VAL A 104 -3.52 -6.94 -11.70
C VAL A 104 -4.81 -6.13 -11.60
N GLN A 105 -5.72 -6.30 -12.55
CA GLN A 105 -7.03 -5.62 -12.61
C GLN A 105 -7.92 -5.99 -11.42
N GLU A 106 -7.73 -7.17 -10.83
CA GLU A 106 -8.49 -7.60 -9.65
C GLU A 106 -8.10 -6.85 -8.37
N MET A 107 -7.02 -6.06 -8.39
CA MET A 107 -6.62 -5.23 -7.26
C MET A 107 -7.74 -4.25 -6.84
N ILE A 108 -8.45 -3.67 -7.80
CA ILE A 108 -9.56 -2.73 -7.51
C ILE A 108 -10.74 -3.48 -6.88
N SER A 109 -11.08 -4.65 -7.40
CA SER A 109 -12.16 -5.50 -6.86
C SER A 109 -11.86 -5.95 -5.43
N CYS A 110 -10.60 -6.21 -5.12
CA CYS A 110 -10.14 -6.49 -3.76
C CYS A 110 -10.40 -5.32 -2.78
N LEU A 111 -10.23 -4.07 -3.24
CA LEU A 111 -10.50 -2.89 -2.41
C LEU A 111 -12.00 -2.64 -2.21
N GLN A 112 -12.82 -2.90 -3.23
CA GLN A 112 -14.27 -2.72 -3.18
C GLN A 112 -14.94 -3.65 -2.16
N SER A 113 -14.37 -4.85 -1.96
CA SER A 113 -14.87 -5.87 -1.04
C SER A 113 -14.15 -5.90 0.31
N HIS A 114 -13.35 -4.86 0.61
CA HIS A 114 -12.49 -4.86 1.78
C HIS A 114 -13.29 -4.85 3.11
N PRO A 115 -12.92 -5.69 4.12
CA PRO A 115 -13.66 -5.84 5.38
C PRO A 115 -13.93 -4.54 6.13
N GLU A 116 -13.02 -3.57 6.08
CA GLU A 116 -13.18 -2.24 6.71
C GLU A 116 -14.42 -1.46 6.19
N HIS A 117 -14.89 -1.72 4.96
CA HIS A 117 -16.11 -1.08 4.44
C HIS A 117 -17.39 -1.89 4.75
N LEU A 118 -17.23 -3.18 5.03
CA LEU A 118 -18.34 -4.10 5.32
C LEU A 118 -18.66 -4.14 6.81
N ALA A 119 -17.70 -3.78 7.66
CA ALA A 119 -17.81 -3.74 9.11
C ALA A 119 -18.00 -2.30 9.62
N GLY A 120 -19.08 -1.62 9.25
CA GLY A 120 -19.56 -0.42 9.97
C GLY A 120 -19.80 0.83 9.10
N GLY A 121 -21.02 1.37 9.21
CA GLY A 121 -21.34 2.73 8.76
C GLY A 121 -20.51 3.80 9.47
N ASP A 122 -20.58 5.02 8.92
CA ASP A 122 -20.00 6.28 9.46
C ASP A 122 -18.52 6.60 9.11
N ALA A 123 -18.02 6.18 7.94
CA ALA A 123 -16.76 6.71 7.39
C ALA A 123 -16.93 7.70 6.22
N LEU A 124 -18.11 7.79 5.62
CA LEU A 124 -18.34 8.59 4.41
C LEU A 124 -18.38 10.12 4.68
N GLU A 125 -18.68 10.55 5.90
CA GLU A 125 -18.76 11.99 6.25
C GLU A 125 -17.37 12.63 6.46
N LEU A 126 -16.37 11.86 6.88
CA LEU A 126 -15.03 12.36 7.18
C LEU A 126 -14.13 12.50 5.94
N VAL A 127 -14.30 11.62 4.96
CA VAL A 127 -13.46 11.61 3.73
C VAL A 127 -13.94 12.66 2.72
N GLY A 128 -15.25 12.94 2.67
CA GLY A 128 -15.82 14.00 1.82
C GLY A 128 -15.27 15.40 2.15
N GLY A 129 -15.03 15.69 3.43
CA GLY A 129 -14.43 16.96 3.87
C GLY A 129 -12.93 17.07 3.55
N ALA A 130 -12.18 15.98 3.66
CA ALA A 130 -10.74 15.98 3.45
C ALA A 130 -10.34 16.11 1.96
N LEU A 131 -11.10 15.50 1.05
CA LEU A 131 -10.85 15.62 -0.40
C LEU A 131 -11.16 17.02 -0.94
N CYS A 132 -12.18 17.69 -0.39
CA CYS A 132 -12.49 19.07 -0.75
C CYS A 132 -11.37 20.04 -0.30
N GLY A 133 -10.76 19.80 0.88
CA GLY A 133 -9.66 20.61 1.39
C GLY A 133 -8.33 20.42 0.65
N LEU A 134 -8.04 19.23 0.13
CA LEU A 134 -6.80 18.95 -0.60
C LEU A 134 -6.78 19.54 -2.02
N LEU A 135 -7.96 19.63 -2.67
CA LEU A 135 -8.09 20.29 -3.98
C LEU A 135 -7.91 21.81 -3.91
N GLU A 136 -8.25 22.47 -2.79
CA GLU A 136 -8.02 23.90 -2.61
C GLU A 136 -6.55 24.24 -2.27
N GLN A 137 -5.82 23.34 -1.62
CA GLN A 137 -4.40 23.55 -1.30
C GLN A 137 -3.46 23.39 -2.51
N ASP A 138 -3.84 22.60 -3.51
CA ASP A 138 -3.03 22.40 -4.73
C ASP A 138 -2.99 23.67 -5.63
N LEU A 139 -4.05 24.50 -5.60
CA LEU A 139 -4.04 25.81 -6.28
C LEU A 139 -3.15 26.85 -5.59
N ALA A 140 -2.94 26.74 -4.27
CA ALA A 140 -2.13 27.69 -3.51
C ALA A 140 -0.62 27.42 -3.64
N VAL A 141 -0.21 26.14 -3.74
CA VAL A 141 1.20 25.75 -3.86
C VAL A 141 1.77 26.09 -5.24
N ARG A 142 0.98 25.98 -6.32
CA ARG A 142 1.42 26.34 -7.68
C ARG A 142 1.70 27.84 -7.88
N ARG A 143 1.21 28.74 -7.01
CA ARG A 143 1.50 30.19 -7.10
C ARG A 143 2.76 30.63 -6.35
N ARG A 144 3.37 29.78 -5.51
CA ARG A 144 4.55 30.15 -4.70
C ARG A 144 5.90 29.75 -5.30
N LEU A 145 5.93 28.91 -6.34
CA LEU A 145 7.17 28.42 -6.96
C LEU A 145 7.70 29.29 -8.13
N VAL A 146 7.06 30.42 -8.43
CA VAL A 146 7.52 31.38 -9.47
C VAL A 146 8.39 32.51 -8.90
N PHE A 147 8.52 32.62 -7.57
CA PHE A 147 9.20 33.76 -6.93
C PHE A 147 10.40 33.33 -6.08
N CYS A 148 11.35 32.64 -6.70
CA CYS A 148 12.75 32.54 -6.25
C CYS A 148 13.59 32.02 -7.44
N ARG A 149 13.92 32.94 -8.35
CA ARG A 149 15.15 32.87 -9.15
C ARG A 149 16.15 33.84 -8.55
#